data_AF-A0A7C5QQF4-F1
#
_entry.id   AF-A0A7C5QQF4-F1
#
_cell.length_a   1.000
_cell.length_b   1.000
_cell.length_c   1.000
_cell.angle_alpha   90.00
_cell.angle_beta   90.00
_cell.angle_gamma   90.00
#
_symmetry.space_group_name_H-M   'P 1'
#
loop_
_entity.id
_entity.type
_entity.pdbx_description
1 polymer ?
#
loop_
_entity_poly.entity_id
_entity_poly.type
_entity_poly.pdbx_seq_one_letter_code
_entity_poly.pdbx_strand_id
1 'polypeptide(L)'
;MALIGGRVTPAFSRNWLKRRGAQALPAPFGLVDRLALGATALTGLSWVALGESAATGAIAGLAAFLLLVRLARWQAWQVRGEVLLLAQHAAYLWLVIGAGLLALTSLTDLASLSQARHALGAGAVGSMTMIVMLRATLGHAGRPIEGTRLDWLLFGALHLGAVLRIVAGWTGDATGLIVTAGSLWAFAMVLFLFKALPVALAPRKPG
;
A
#
# COMPACT_ATOMS: atom_id res chain seq x y z
N MET A 1 -7.23 -3.74 -4.51
CA MET A 1 -5.99 -3.89 -3.72
C MET A 1 -6.07 -4.94 -2.61
N ALA A 2 -7.15 -5.03 -1.84
CA ALA A 2 -7.28 -6.02 -0.76
C ALA A 2 -6.97 -7.46 -1.18
N LEU A 3 -7.50 -7.91 -2.32
CA LEU A 3 -7.26 -9.26 -2.84
C LEU A 3 -5.85 -9.41 -3.42
N ILE A 4 -5.53 -8.66 -4.47
CA ILE A 4 -4.26 -8.80 -5.21
C ILE A 4 -3.08 -8.49 -4.29
N GLY A 5 -3.04 -7.30 -3.69
CA GLY A 5 -1.98 -6.90 -2.74
C GLY A 5 -1.84 -7.88 -1.59
N GLY A 6 -2.96 -8.35 -1.03
CA GLY A 6 -2.95 -9.33 0.05
C GLY A 6 -2.65 -10.78 -0.37
N ARG A 7 -2.47 -11.05 -1.66
CA ARG A 7 -1.91 -12.31 -2.18
C ARG A 7 -0.43 -12.15 -2.49
N VAL A 8 -0.04 -11.08 -3.20
CA VAL A 8 1.36 -10.88 -3.62
C VAL A 8 2.28 -10.51 -2.46
N THR A 9 1.88 -9.62 -1.55
CA THR A 9 2.73 -9.19 -0.43
C THR A 9 3.17 -10.35 0.48
N PRO A 10 2.27 -11.19 1.03
CA PRO A 10 2.70 -12.32 1.85
C PRO A 10 3.43 -13.40 1.05
N ALA A 11 3.08 -13.62 -0.23
CA ALA A 11 3.77 -14.60 -1.07
C ALA A 11 5.23 -14.21 -1.34
N PHE A 12 5.49 -12.95 -1.74
CA PHE A 12 6.84 -12.47 -1.98
C PHE A 12 7.67 -12.45 -0.70
N SER A 13 7.06 -12.04 0.42
CA SER A 13 7.71 -12.06 1.73
C SER A 13 8.10 -13.48 2.15
N ARG A 14 7.18 -14.44 1.99
CA ARG A 14 7.44 -15.86 2.26
C ARG A 14 8.56 -16.41 1.38
N ASN A 15 8.57 -16.10 0.08
CA ASN A 15 9.60 -16.58 -0.83
C ASN A 15 10.99 -16.01 -0.47
N TRP A 16 11.06 -14.72 -0.16
CA TRP A 16 12.30 -14.07 0.26
C TRP A 16 12.82 -14.64 1.59
N LEU A 17 11.94 -14.85 2.57
CA LEU A 17 12.28 -15.42 3.87
C LEU A 17 12.75 -16.87 3.77
N LYS A 18 12.09 -17.69 2.93
CA LYS A 18 12.52 -19.07 2.64
C LYS A 18 13.93 -19.13 2.07
N ARG A 19 14.27 -18.25 1.11
CA ARG A 19 15.62 -18.18 0.51
C ARG A 19 16.71 -17.83 1.55
N ARG A 20 16.32 -17.23 2.68
CA ARG A 20 17.22 -16.86 3.79
C ARG A 20 17.16 -17.83 4.97
N GLY A 21 16.48 -18.97 4.83
CA GLY A 21 16.39 -19.98 5.89
C GLY A 21 15.59 -19.54 7.12
N ALA A 22 14.71 -18.54 6.99
CA ALA A 22 13.87 -18.12 8.12
C ALA A 22 12.87 -19.21 8.51
N GLN A 23 12.76 -19.47 9.81
CA GLN A 23 11.86 -20.49 10.37
C GLN A 23 10.40 -20.02 10.43
N ALA A 24 10.20 -18.75 10.79
CA ALA A 24 8.87 -18.13 10.86
C ALA A 24 8.50 -17.53 9.51
N LEU A 25 7.38 -17.97 8.93
CA LEU A 25 6.91 -17.50 7.63
C LEU A 25 5.54 -16.82 7.73
N PRO A 26 5.24 -15.84 6.86
CA PRO A 26 3.93 -15.20 6.74
C PRO A 26 2.81 -16.24 6.68
N ALA A 27 1.76 -16.06 7.48
CA ALA A 27 0.67 -17.02 7.55
C ALA A 27 0.04 -17.25 6.16
N PRO A 28 -0.35 -18.49 5.81
CA PRO A 28 -1.07 -18.74 4.57
C PRO A 28 -2.46 -18.10 4.58
N PHE A 29 -3.04 -17.97 3.40
CA PHE A 29 -4.40 -17.47 3.22
C PHE A 29 -5.40 -18.34 4.01
N GLY A 30 -6.21 -17.72 4.87
CA GLY A 30 -7.14 -18.43 5.74
C GLY A 30 -8.41 -17.64 6.05
N LEU A 31 -9.06 -17.97 7.17
CA LEU A 31 -10.34 -17.38 7.58
C LEU A 31 -10.27 -15.86 7.71
N VAL A 32 -9.25 -15.33 8.41
CA VAL A 32 -9.04 -13.88 8.58
C VAL A 32 -8.94 -13.17 7.23
N ASP A 33 -8.28 -13.78 6.24
CA ASP A 33 -8.18 -13.20 4.90
C ASP A 33 -9.55 -13.14 4.21
N ARG A 34 -10.35 -14.20 4.31
CA ARG A 34 -11.71 -14.23 3.73
C ARG A 34 -12.62 -13.18 4.39
N LEU A 35 -12.57 -13.08 5.72
CA LEU A 35 -13.34 -12.10 6.48
C LEU A 35 -12.91 -10.67 6.12
N ALA A 36 -11.60 -10.39 6.05
CA ALA A 36 -11.10 -9.08 5.67
C ALA A 36 -11.54 -8.68 4.25
N LEU A 37 -11.49 -9.62 3.29
CA LEU A 37 -11.96 -9.39 1.92
C LEU A 37 -13.47 -9.17 1.87
N GLY A 38 -14.25 -10.00 2.57
CA GLY A 38 -15.71 -9.86 2.67
C GLY A 38 -16.11 -8.52 3.26
N ALA A 39 -15.52 -8.12 4.39
CA ALA A 39 -15.77 -6.83 5.02
C ALA A 39 -15.37 -5.65 4.13
N THR A 40 -14.25 -5.75 3.40
CA THR A 40 -13.83 -4.70 2.45
C THR A 40 -14.82 -4.57 1.27
N ALA A 41 -15.28 -5.70 0.72
CA ALA A 41 -16.27 -5.69 -0.35
C ALA A 41 -17.61 -5.12 0.14
N LEU A 42 -18.05 -5.55 1.33
CA LEU A 42 -19.26 -5.04 1.95
C LEU A 42 -19.17 -3.55 2.26
N THR A 43 -18.00 -3.04 2.64
CA THR A 43 -17.75 -1.60 2.80
C THR A 43 -18.06 -0.86 1.51
N GLY A 44 -17.52 -1.31 0.37
CA GLY A 44 -17.77 -0.69 -0.94
C GLY A 44 -19.26 -0.75 -1.35
N LEU A 45 -19.92 -1.89 -1.13
CA LEU A 45 -21.35 -2.04 -1.42
C LEU A 45 -22.21 -1.14 -0.53
N SER A 46 -21.93 -1.09 0.77
CA SER A 46 -22.64 -0.23 1.73
C SER A 46 -22.45 1.25 1.41
N TRP A 47 -21.25 1.66 0.99
CA TRP A 47 -21.00 3.03 0.56
C TRP A 47 -21.85 3.41 -0.66
N VAL A 48 -21.97 2.53 -1.65
CA VAL A 48 -22.79 2.79 -2.85
C VAL A 48 -24.28 2.85 -2.49
N ALA A 49 -24.76 1.96 -1.63
CA ALA A 49 -26.18 1.88 -1.29
C ALA A 49 -26.64 2.91 -0.26
N LEU A 50 -25.78 3.25 0.71
CA LEU A 50 -26.13 4.00 1.92
C LEU A 50 -25.29 5.28 2.12
N GLY A 51 -24.27 5.53 1.30
CA GLY A 51 -23.38 6.68 1.45
C GLY A 51 -22.61 6.69 2.78
N GLU A 52 -22.42 7.88 3.35
CA GLU A 52 -21.70 8.16 4.61
C GLU A 52 -22.53 7.82 5.86
N SER A 53 -23.27 6.70 5.83
CA SER A 53 -24.09 6.26 6.96
C SER A 53 -23.25 5.64 8.10
N ALA A 54 -23.79 5.66 9.32
CA ALA A 54 -23.18 4.97 10.46
C ALA A 54 -22.98 3.46 10.21
N ALA A 55 -23.86 2.82 9.44
CA ALA A 55 -23.71 1.42 9.04
C ALA A 55 -22.49 1.21 8.15
N THR A 56 -22.30 2.06 7.13
CA THR A 56 -21.09 2.08 6.28
C THR A 56 -19.84 2.27 7.13
N GLY A 57 -19.89 3.20 8.09
CA GLY A 57 -18.79 3.49 9.00
C GLY A 57 -18.40 2.30 9.89
N ALA A 58 -19.38 1.63 10.49
CA ALA A 58 -19.15 0.43 11.31
C ALA A 58 -18.52 -0.72 10.49
N ILE A 59 -19.03 -0.96 9.28
CA ILE A 59 -18.50 -1.99 8.37
C ILE A 59 -17.07 -1.64 7.94
N ALA A 60 -16.80 -0.37 7.62
CA ALA A 60 -15.47 0.12 7.26
C ALA A 60 -14.48 -0.02 8.43
N GLY A 61 -14.91 0.26 9.66
CA GLY A 61 -14.12 0.08 10.88
C GLY A 61 -13.75 -1.38 11.12
N LEU A 62 -14.72 -2.29 10.97
CA LEU A 62 -14.46 -3.74 11.02
C LEU A 62 -13.50 -4.18 9.91
N ALA A 63 -13.67 -3.68 8.69
CA ALA A 63 -12.75 -3.96 7.58
C ALA A 63 -11.33 -3.49 7.91
N ALA A 64 -11.16 -2.27 8.41
CA ALA A 64 -9.85 -1.73 8.82
C ALA A 64 -9.17 -2.63 9.86
N PHE A 65 -9.91 -3.02 10.91
CA PHE A 65 -9.41 -3.93 11.93
C PHE A 65 -8.96 -5.29 11.35
N LEU A 66 -9.83 -5.94 10.55
CA LEU A 66 -9.50 -7.24 9.94
C LEU A 66 -8.32 -7.14 8.98
N LEU A 67 -8.22 -6.06 8.21
CA LEU A 67 -7.10 -5.80 7.32
C LEU A 67 -5.79 -5.59 8.10
N LEU A 68 -5.83 -4.94 9.27
CA LEU A 68 -4.69 -4.76 10.15
C LEU A 68 -4.22 -6.09 10.75
N VAL A 69 -5.14 -6.89 11.29
CA VAL A 69 -4.84 -8.24 11.78
C VAL A 69 -4.24 -9.10 10.67
N ARG A 70 -4.80 -9.02 9.47
CA ARG A 70 -4.27 -9.70 8.29
C ARG A 70 -2.85 -9.26 7.95
N LEU A 71 -2.56 -7.96 7.98
CA LEU A 71 -1.22 -7.42 7.72
C LEU A 71 -0.21 -7.85 8.79
N ALA A 72 -0.60 -7.85 10.07
CA ALA A 72 0.27 -8.27 11.17
C ALA A 72 0.74 -9.74 11.03
N ARG A 73 -0.13 -10.61 10.48
CA ARG A 73 0.20 -12.02 10.18
C ARG A 73 1.27 -12.20 9.09
N TRP A 74 1.66 -11.15 8.39
CA TRP A 74 2.68 -11.19 7.34
C TRP A 74 4.08 -10.81 7.82
N GLN A 75 4.22 -10.44 9.10
CA GLN A 75 5.51 -10.34 9.77
C GLN A 75 6.49 -9.36 9.09
N ALA A 76 6.00 -8.17 8.73
CA ALA A 76 6.74 -7.14 7.99
C ALA A 76 8.13 -6.81 8.58
N TRP A 77 8.30 -6.95 9.90
CA TRP A 77 9.58 -6.75 10.60
C TRP A 77 10.69 -7.69 10.11
N GLN A 78 10.36 -8.90 9.64
CA GLN A 78 11.35 -9.85 9.14
C GLN A 78 11.91 -9.46 7.76
N VAL A 79 11.21 -8.61 7.00
CA VAL A 79 11.61 -8.18 5.65
C VAL A 79 12.18 -6.76 5.62
N ARG A 80 12.50 -6.17 6.79
CA ARG A 80 13.05 -4.80 6.90
C ARG A 80 14.35 -4.57 6.10
N GLY A 81 15.08 -5.64 5.81
CA GLY A 81 16.30 -5.61 5.00
C GLY A 81 16.07 -5.57 3.49
N GLU A 82 14.81 -5.66 3.03
CA GLU A 82 14.45 -5.63 1.61
C GLU A 82 13.39 -4.54 1.38
N VAL A 83 13.82 -3.40 0.83
CA VAL A 83 12.98 -2.20 0.76
C VAL A 83 11.76 -2.37 -0.15
N LEU A 84 11.82 -3.19 -1.20
CA LEU A 84 10.67 -3.42 -2.06
C LEU A 84 9.55 -4.13 -1.28
N LEU A 85 9.87 -5.14 -0.49
CA LEU A 85 8.95 -5.85 0.37
C LEU A 85 8.42 -4.96 1.50
N LEU A 86 9.29 -4.17 2.13
CA LEU A 86 8.86 -3.24 3.17
C LEU A 86 7.88 -2.20 2.61
N ALA A 87 8.17 -1.63 1.44
CA ALA A 87 7.27 -0.73 0.72
C ALA A 87 5.95 -1.41 0.35
N GLN A 88 5.93 -2.71 0.00
CA GLN A 88 4.66 -3.43 -0.26
C GLN A 88 3.80 -3.57 0.99
N HIS A 89 4.41 -3.76 2.17
CA HIS A 89 3.66 -3.78 3.42
C HIS A 89 3.12 -2.38 3.75
N ALA A 90 3.91 -1.32 3.56
CA ALA A 90 3.45 0.05 3.73
C ALA A 90 2.32 0.41 2.74
N ALA A 91 2.44 0.00 1.48
CA ALA A 91 1.38 0.14 0.47
C ALA A 91 0.08 -0.58 0.88
N TYR A 92 0.18 -1.77 1.49
CA TYR A 92 -0.99 -2.46 2.01
C TYR A 92 -1.55 -1.79 3.27
N LEU A 93 -0.71 -1.23 4.15
CA LEU A 93 -1.14 -0.50 5.34
C LEU A 93 -2.03 0.70 4.97
N TRP A 94 -1.80 1.34 3.83
CA TRP A 94 -2.70 2.40 3.34
C TRP A 94 -4.14 1.94 3.11
N LEU A 95 -4.38 0.65 2.84
CA LEU A 95 -5.73 0.11 2.76
C LEU A 95 -6.41 0.05 4.14
N VAL A 96 -5.64 -0.27 5.19
CA VAL A 96 -6.11 -0.20 6.59
C VAL A 96 -6.44 1.24 6.94
N ILE A 97 -5.53 2.17 6.65
CA ILE A 97 -5.69 3.60 6.92
C ILE A 97 -6.90 4.15 6.15
N GLY A 98 -7.04 3.83 4.86
CA GLY A 98 -8.16 4.29 4.04
C GLY A 98 -9.52 3.79 4.53
N ALA A 99 -9.61 2.52 4.94
CA ALA A 99 -10.82 1.98 5.55
C ALA A 99 -11.12 2.62 6.91
N GLY A 100 -10.09 2.88 7.73
CA GLY A 100 -10.23 3.59 9.00
C GLY A 100 -10.67 5.04 8.83
N LEU A 101 -10.13 5.76 7.84
CA LEU A 101 -10.55 7.12 7.50
C LEU A 101 -11.99 7.15 6.98
N LEU A 102 -12.41 6.14 6.22
CA LEU A 102 -13.80 6.01 5.80
C LEU A 102 -14.72 5.80 7.00
N ALA A 103 -14.32 4.95 7.95
CA ALA A 103 -15.05 4.76 9.20
C ALA A 103 -15.17 6.07 10.00
N LEU A 104 -14.06 6.81 10.14
CA LEU A 104 -14.05 8.10 10.81
C LEU A 104 -14.97 9.10 10.13
N THR A 105 -14.90 9.21 8.80
CA THR A 105 -15.74 10.14 8.02
C THR A 105 -17.23 9.82 8.17
N SER A 106 -17.62 8.55 8.26
CA SER A 106 -19.03 8.15 8.38
C SER A 106 -19.57 8.10 9.81
N LEU A 107 -18.71 8.20 10.82
CA LEU A 107 -19.10 8.12 12.24
C LEU A 107 -18.84 9.42 13.01
N THR A 108 -17.98 10.29 12.48
CA THR A 108 -17.47 11.49 13.16
C THR A 108 -17.08 12.56 12.14
N ASP A 109 -16.83 13.78 12.62
CA ASP A 109 -16.26 14.86 11.80
C ASP A 109 -14.72 14.93 11.87
N LEU A 110 -14.06 13.89 12.41
CA LEU A 110 -12.61 13.88 12.62
C LEU A 110 -11.82 13.63 11.33
N ALA A 111 -12.45 13.24 10.24
CA ALA A 111 -11.81 13.00 8.96
C ALA A 111 -12.74 13.36 7.80
N SER A 112 -12.14 13.60 6.64
CA SER A 112 -12.86 13.91 5.42
C SER A 112 -12.77 12.76 4.41
N LEU A 113 -13.78 12.67 3.55
CA LEU A 113 -13.78 11.75 2.41
C LEU A 113 -12.58 11.96 1.49
N SER A 114 -12.07 13.20 1.38
CA SER A 114 -10.86 13.52 0.61
C SER A 114 -9.64 12.77 1.15
N GLN A 115 -9.47 12.70 2.46
CA GLN A 115 -8.37 11.95 3.09
C GLN A 115 -8.49 10.45 2.82
N ALA A 116 -9.68 9.87 2.99
CA ALA A 116 -9.93 8.45 2.68
C ALA A 116 -9.61 8.12 1.21
N ARG A 117 -10.05 8.98 0.26
CA ARG A 117 -9.77 8.82 -1.17
C ARG A 117 -8.28 8.86 -1.49
N HIS A 118 -7.50 9.77 -0.89
CA HIS A 118 -6.06 9.84 -1.13
C HIS A 118 -5.29 8.69 -0.46
N ALA A 119 -5.73 8.22 0.72
CA ALA A 119 -5.18 7.02 1.33
C ALA A 119 -5.39 5.79 0.44
N LEU A 120 -6.60 5.59 -0.09
CA LEU A 120 -6.91 4.46 -0.97
C LEU A 120 -6.27 4.60 -2.36
N GLY A 121 -6.33 5.79 -2.94
CA GLY A 121 -5.83 6.09 -4.29
C GLY A 121 -4.31 6.20 -4.33
N ALA A 122 -3.75 7.30 -3.82
CA ALA A 122 -2.32 7.55 -3.87
C ALA A 122 -1.53 6.60 -2.96
N GLY A 123 -2.00 6.40 -1.73
CA GLY A 123 -1.37 5.54 -0.73
C GLY A 123 -1.38 4.07 -1.12
N ALA A 124 -2.56 3.47 -1.29
CA ALA A 124 -2.68 2.04 -1.53
C ALA A 124 -2.53 1.66 -3.01
N VAL A 125 -3.42 2.14 -3.89
CA VAL A 125 -3.46 1.73 -5.31
C VAL A 125 -2.21 2.19 -6.06
N GLY A 126 -1.85 3.48 -5.96
CA GLY A 126 -0.71 4.06 -6.65
C GLY A 126 0.59 3.43 -6.20
N SER A 127 0.84 3.38 -4.89
CA SER A 127 2.06 2.78 -4.37
C SER A 127 2.19 1.29 -4.69
N MET A 128 1.15 0.50 -4.44
CA MET A 128 1.20 -0.95 -4.72
C MET A 128 1.47 -1.22 -6.21
N THR A 129 0.79 -0.48 -7.10
CA THR A 129 0.98 -0.61 -8.55
C THR A 129 2.42 -0.32 -8.94
N MET A 130 2.99 0.79 -8.48
CA MET A 130 4.36 1.17 -8.83
C MET A 130 5.39 0.16 -8.30
N ILE A 131 5.22 -0.33 -7.08
CA ILE A 131 6.13 -1.34 -6.51
C ILE A 131 6.05 -2.66 -7.29
N VAL A 132 4.84 -3.14 -7.59
CA VAL A 132 4.65 -4.38 -8.35
C VAL A 132 5.19 -4.25 -9.77
N MET A 133 4.95 -3.11 -10.42
CA MET A 133 5.48 -2.82 -11.75
C MET A 133 7.02 -2.85 -11.74
N LEU A 134 7.68 -2.17 -10.79
CA LEU A 134 9.15 -2.20 -10.69
C LEU A 134 9.68 -3.62 -10.50
N ARG A 135 9.07 -4.40 -9.60
CA ARG A 135 9.45 -5.80 -9.34
C ARG A 135 9.29 -6.66 -10.59
N ALA A 136 8.17 -6.52 -11.30
CA ALA A 136 7.90 -7.25 -12.54
C ALA A 136 8.89 -6.86 -13.65
N THR A 137 9.19 -5.57 -13.82
CA THR A 137 10.19 -5.09 -14.78
C THR A 137 11.56 -5.69 -14.50
N LEU A 138 12.02 -5.70 -13.25
CA LEU A 138 13.28 -6.34 -12.87
C LEU A 138 13.27 -7.85 -13.12
N GLY A 139 12.20 -8.53 -12.71
CA GLY A 139 12.06 -9.98 -12.85
C GLY A 139 12.02 -10.45 -14.30
N HIS A 140 11.24 -9.79 -15.17
CA HIS A 140 11.17 -10.16 -16.59
C HIS A 140 12.47 -9.87 -17.36
N ALA A 141 13.22 -8.85 -16.93
CA ALA A 141 14.54 -8.53 -17.47
C ALA A 141 15.67 -9.45 -16.96
N GLY A 142 15.36 -10.41 -16.07
CA GLY A 142 16.35 -11.29 -15.46
C GLY A 142 17.31 -10.56 -14.51
N ARG A 143 16.92 -9.39 -13.99
CA ARG A 143 17.74 -8.62 -13.04
C ARG A 143 17.42 -9.03 -11.59
N PRO A 144 18.37 -8.89 -10.66
CA PRO A 144 18.11 -9.11 -9.24
C PRO A 144 16.94 -8.24 -8.76
N ILE A 145 15.94 -8.87 -8.12
CA ILE A 145 14.82 -8.18 -7.48
C ILE A 145 15.24 -7.82 -6.06
N GLU A 146 16.19 -6.91 -5.96
CA GLU A 146 16.76 -6.43 -4.72
C GLU A 146 16.65 -4.91 -4.67
N GLY A 147 16.14 -4.43 -3.55
CA GLY A 147 15.98 -3.02 -3.32
C GLY A 147 17.31 -2.27 -3.18
N THR A 148 17.41 -1.11 -3.83
CA THR A 148 18.60 -0.24 -3.84
C THR A 148 18.38 1.02 -2.99
N ARG A 149 19.43 1.83 -2.80
CA ARG A 149 19.30 3.16 -2.15
C ARG A 149 18.31 4.08 -2.88
N LEU A 150 18.22 3.95 -4.21
CA LEU A 150 17.25 4.68 -5.02
C LEU A 150 15.81 4.27 -4.68
N ASP A 151 15.56 3.01 -4.33
CA ASP A 151 14.22 2.55 -3.94
C ASP A 151 13.79 3.13 -2.59
N TRP A 152 14.71 3.30 -1.65
CA TRP A 152 14.43 3.99 -0.40
C TRP A 152 13.97 5.42 -0.65
N LEU A 153 14.66 6.16 -1.53
CA LEU A 153 14.27 7.51 -1.90
C LEU A 153 12.92 7.54 -2.62
N LEU A 154 12.73 6.64 -3.60
CA LEU A 154 11.53 6.54 -4.41
C LEU A 154 10.29 6.22 -3.56
N PHE A 155 10.32 5.10 -2.81
CA PHE A 155 9.15 4.70 -2.00
C PHE A 155 9.00 5.55 -0.74
N GLY A 156 10.09 6.10 -0.21
CA GLY A 156 10.06 7.10 0.85
C GLY A 156 9.31 8.35 0.42
N ALA A 157 9.69 8.96 -0.72
CA ALA A 157 9.00 10.13 -1.27
C ALA A 157 7.53 9.83 -1.59
N LEU A 158 7.24 8.67 -2.17
CA LEU A 158 5.88 8.26 -2.51
C LEU A 158 4.96 8.16 -1.29
N HIS A 159 5.40 7.43 -0.26
CA HIS A 159 4.62 7.26 0.96
C HIS A 159 4.56 8.54 1.79
N LEU A 160 5.65 9.31 1.85
CA LEU A 160 5.64 10.60 2.53
C LEU A 160 4.68 11.59 1.85
N GLY A 161 4.64 11.63 0.51
CA GLY A 161 3.66 12.43 -0.22
C GLY A 161 2.21 12.05 0.14
N ALA A 162 1.91 10.75 0.24
CA ALA A 162 0.59 10.30 0.69
C ALA A 162 0.29 10.69 2.15
N VAL A 163 1.26 10.59 3.07
CA VAL A 163 1.12 11.07 4.46
C VAL A 163 0.80 12.55 4.49
N LEU A 164 1.62 13.39 3.86
CA LEU A 164 1.44 14.84 3.87
C LEU A 164 0.08 15.23 3.27
N ARG A 165 -0.35 14.53 2.21
CA ARG A 165 -1.66 14.76 1.58
C ARG A 165 -2.83 14.51 2.54
N ILE A 166 -2.72 13.51 3.41
CA ILE A 166 -3.75 13.16 4.39
C ILE A 166 -3.67 14.11 5.58
N VAL A 167 -2.47 14.38 6.10
CA VAL A 167 -2.25 15.28 7.24
C VAL A 167 -2.74 16.69 6.95
N ALA A 168 -2.63 17.15 5.70
CA ALA A 168 -3.15 18.44 5.27
C ALA A 168 -4.67 18.63 5.55
N GLY A 169 -5.44 17.54 5.65
CA GLY A 169 -6.87 17.61 5.99
C GLY A 169 -7.15 17.98 7.44
N TRP A 170 -6.14 17.96 8.32
CA TRP A 170 -6.25 18.33 9.74
C TRP A 170 -5.58 19.67 10.06
N THR A 171 -5.09 20.39 9.05
CA THR A 171 -4.37 21.65 9.23
C THR A 171 -5.20 22.84 8.74
N GLY A 172 -5.07 24.00 9.40
CA GLY A 172 -5.75 25.23 8.98
C GLY A 172 -5.26 25.79 7.65
N ASP A 173 -3.93 25.88 7.45
CA ASP A 173 -3.31 26.21 6.15
C ASP A 173 -2.68 24.95 5.53
N ALA A 174 -3.39 24.37 4.57
CA ALA A 174 -3.03 23.13 3.91
C ALA A 174 -2.19 23.32 2.64
N THR A 175 -2.01 24.55 2.16
CA THR A 175 -1.48 24.82 0.80
C THR A 175 -0.06 24.27 0.65
N GLY A 176 0.82 24.61 1.61
CA GLY A 176 2.20 24.14 1.61
C GLY A 176 2.29 22.61 1.65
N LEU A 177 1.51 21.96 2.52
CA LEU A 177 1.48 20.51 2.65
C LEU A 177 0.98 19.82 1.37
N ILE A 178 -0.05 20.36 0.72
CA ILE A 178 -0.60 19.81 -0.52
C ILE A 178 0.41 19.93 -1.66
N VAL A 179 1.06 21.09 -1.81
CA VAL A 179 2.10 21.30 -2.83
C VAL A 179 3.26 20.35 -2.60
N THR A 180 3.79 20.28 -1.37
CA THR A 180 4.89 19.36 -1.04
C THR A 180 4.50 17.90 -1.25
N ALA A 181 3.28 17.51 -0.88
CA ALA A 181 2.76 16.17 -1.11
C ALA A 181 2.74 15.79 -2.60
N GLY A 182 2.22 16.69 -3.44
CA GLY A 182 2.18 16.53 -4.89
C GLY A 182 3.58 16.46 -5.50
N SER A 183 4.49 17.34 -5.06
CA SER A 183 5.89 17.36 -5.53
C SER A 183 6.63 16.07 -5.18
N LEU A 184 6.49 15.56 -3.94
CA LEU A 184 7.11 14.29 -3.54
C LEU A 184 6.56 13.10 -4.35
N TRP A 185 5.25 13.09 -4.58
CA TRP A 185 4.61 12.03 -5.36
C TRP A 185 5.07 12.06 -6.82
N ALA A 186 5.11 13.24 -7.45
CA ALA A 186 5.62 13.43 -8.81
C ALA A 186 7.12 13.08 -8.91
N PHE A 187 7.93 13.50 -7.92
CA PHE A 187 9.33 13.14 -7.85
C PHE A 187 9.54 11.62 -7.79
N ALA A 188 8.74 10.91 -6.98
CA ALA A 188 8.78 9.44 -6.94
C ALA A 188 8.47 8.80 -8.30
N MET A 189 7.50 9.34 -9.06
CA MET A 189 7.21 8.87 -10.42
C MET A 189 8.40 9.08 -11.37
N VAL A 190 9.06 10.24 -11.28
CA VAL A 190 10.26 10.53 -12.07
C VAL A 190 11.40 9.56 -11.74
N LEU A 191 11.66 9.30 -10.45
CA LEU A 191 12.65 8.32 -10.02
C LEU A 191 12.31 6.90 -10.51
N PHE A 192 11.03 6.54 -10.48
CA PHE A 192 10.56 5.27 -11.03
C PHE A 192 10.88 5.17 -12.53
N LEU A 193 10.59 6.21 -13.32
CA LEU A 193 10.91 6.20 -14.75
C LEU A 193 12.41 6.07 -15.00
N PHE A 194 13.24 6.84 -14.29
CA PHE A 194 14.70 6.73 -14.39
C PHE A 194 15.22 5.32 -14.09
N LYS A 195 14.59 4.61 -13.15
CA LYS A 195 14.98 3.25 -12.79
C LYS A 195 14.43 2.20 -13.75
N ALA A 196 13.15 2.29 -14.09
CA ALA A 196 12.42 1.24 -14.80
C ALA A 196 12.65 1.30 -16.31
N LEU A 197 12.75 2.50 -16.90
CA LEU A 197 12.83 2.68 -18.35
C LEU A 197 14.09 2.04 -18.97
N PRO A 198 15.31 2.23 -18.44
CA PRO A 198 16.50 1.57 -18.99
C PRO A 198 16.45 0.05 -18.86
N VAL A 199 15.76 -0.47 -17.85
CA VAL A 199 15.59 -1.92 -17.65
C VAL A 199 14.59 -2.47 -18.67
N ALA A 200 13.49 -1.76 -18.92
CA ALA A 200 12.44 -2.17 -19.84
C ALA A 200 12.87 -2.12 -21.32
N LEU A 201 13.77 -1.19 -21.67
CA LEU A 201 14.28 -1.04 -23.04
C LEU A 201 15.52 -1.90 -23.33
N ALA A 202 16.20 -2.40 -22.30
CA ALA A 202 17.38 -3.24 -22.48
C ALA A 202 17.00 -4.67 -22.93
N PRO A 203 17.80 -5.31 -23.78
CA PRO A 203 17.66 -6.73 -24.06
C PRO A 203 17.71 -7.54 -22.76
N ARG A 204 16.92 -8.62 -22.70
CA ARG A 204 16.94 -9.54 -21.56
C ARG A 204 18.36 -10.12 -21.42
N LYS A 205 18.93 -10.05 -20.21
CA LYS A 205 20.23 -10.70 -19.95
C LYS A 205 20.06 -12.22 -20.08
N PRO A 206 20.94 -12.94 -20.79
CA PRO A 206 20.95 -14.39 -20.76
C PRO A 206 21.19 -14.86 -19.32
N GLY A 207 20.43 -15.87 -18.91
CA GLY A 207 20.46 -16.44 -17.56
C GLY A 207 21.58 -17.44 -17.36
#